data_AF-A0A4Q2UY84-F1
#
_entry.id   AF-A0A4Q2UY84-F1
#
_cell.length_a   1.000
_cell.length_b   1.000
_cell.length_c   1.000
_cell.angle_alpha   90.00
_cell.angle_beta   90.00
_cell.angle_gamma   90.00
#
_symmetry.space_group_name_H-M   'P 1'
#
loop_
_entity.id
_entity.type
_entity.pdbx_description
1 polymer ?
#
loop_
_entity_poly.entity_id
_entity_poly.type
_entity_poly.pdbx_seq_one_letter_code
_entity_poly.pdbx_strand_id
1 'polypeptide(L)'
;MARLPVLLSSVLISALAFTCVRDYPATVPYTPPPPTTTPGLPPQTTPSPQKRLFLGNDKLRVGIDLNAGGAITYLAEAGSSENMVNNVDLGRQIQTSIYSGPFPYSINGKQPVEKWKYLGWNPVQTGDVFNNPARIVSYQQDQNRIYVKSVPLIWPLLNEPADCSMEHWYEIQNNTVRVRCRITVNRADTTQYQARTQETPCVYLNGPWYRIVTYEGEQPFTNAPTVEYTDRDIITRYATENWIALLNDKGRGVGLYRANEFRYRSAGFGTPKVGGEFDEHSGYLNSDSFLLIDHNGQYEYEYTLVVGGLTDIRQYAVSQPRPATRPNYQFTTDRQGWYYYNARDRGWPIQNELAILFQREDLTKQNLGIKSPLVFWRAAEIPKLYIQAAFQTKATSVRLAWRRPGEVDIYDIPTRSVDIPIIGDGQFRTYEVNMQGLPGWDGVITQIQFMYPANQIQFEKGSVFRLRSVSATRTNG
;
A
#
# COMPACT_ATOMS: atom_id res chain seq x y z
N MET A 1 -21.01 65.07 2.94
CA MET A 1 -21.66 63.74 3.00
C MET A 1 -20.57 62.70 2.73
N ALA A 2 -19.82 62.26 3.73
CA ALA A 2 -20.14 61.16 4.66
C ALA A 2 -20.27 59.78 3.97
N ARG A 3 -19.23 58.94 4.06
CA ARG A 3 -19.21 57.65 4.81
C ARG A 3 -17.91 56.84 4.55
N LEU A 4 -17.16 56.60 5.63
CA LEU A 4 -16.28 55.44 5.89
C LEU A 4 -17.17 54.23 6.31
N PRO A 5 -16.67 53.03 6.72
CA PRO A 5 -15.55 52.15 6.31
C PRO A 5 -16.01 50.66 6.10
N VAL A 6 -15.06 49.72 5.94
CA VAL A 6 -14.96 48.40 6.65
C VAL A 6 -14.58 47.19 5.75
N LEU A 7 -13.53 46.51 6.23
CA LEU A 7 -13.08 45.11 6.09
C LEU A 7 -13.98 44.13 5.31
N LEU A 8 -13.34 43.22 4.56
CA LEU A 8 -13.67 41.77 4.61
C LEU A 8 -12.52 40.96 3.98
N SER A 9 -11.62 40.42 4.81
CA SER A 9 -11.44 38.98 5.09
C SER A 9 -11.03 38.10 3.90
N SER A 10 -9.76 37.69 3.95
CA SER A 10 -9.17 36.57 3.23
C SER A 10 -9.97 35.29 3.44
N VAL A 11 -10.46 34.70 2.35
CA VAL A 11 -11.01 33.34 2.32
C VAL A 11 -10.28 32.58 1.21
N LEU A 12 -9.14 31.99 1.56
CA LEU A 12 -8.49 30.93 0.79
C LEU A 12 -8.91 29.61 1.43
N ILE A 13 -10.02 29.05 0.96
CA ILE A 13 -10.47 27.71 1.36
C ILE A 13 -9.64 26.69 0.59
N SER A 14 -8.85 25.93 1.35
CA SER A 14 -8.06 24.78 0.94
C SER A 14 -8.98 23.63 0.49
N ALA A 15 -9.12 23.44 -0.83
CA ALA A 15 -9.70 22.22 -1.39
C ALA A 15 -8.59 21.19 -1.66
N LEU A 16 -8.21 20.41 -0.64
CA LEU A 16 -7.28 19.28 -0.77
C LEU A 16 -7.94 17.99 -0.30
N ALA A 17 -8.56 17.27 -1.25
CA ALA A 17 -8.83 15.84 -1.19
C ALA A 17 -9.32 15.35 -2.56
N PHE A 18 -8.48 15.52 -3.59
CA PHE A 18 -8.55 14.69 -4.78
C PHE A 18 -7.36 13.73 -4.73
N THR A 19 -7.58 12.47 -5.14
CA THR A 19 -6.57 11.41 -5.42
C THR A 19 -6.35 10.27 -4.40
N CYS A 20 -7.39 9.76 -3.73
CA CYS A 20 -7.42 8.35 -3.29
C CYS A 20 -8.07 7.38 -4.32
N VAL A 21 -8.33 7.84 -5.55
CA VAL A 21 -9.02 7.06 -6.60
C VAL A 21 -8.28 7.12 -7.94
N ARG A 22 -6.96 6.94 -7.95
CA ARG A 22 -6.20 6.76 -9.20
C ARG A 22 -5.30 5.54 -9.14
N ASP A 23 -5.94 4.38 -9.13
CA ASP A 23 -5.42 3.12 -9.67
C ASP A 23 -6.63 2.34 -10.25
N TYR A 24 -7.24 2.88 -11.31
CA TYR A 24 -8.17 2.16 -12.18
C TYR A 24 -7.73 2.40 -13.64
N PRO A 25 -7.65 1.36 -14.50
CA PRO A 25 -7.28 1.55 -15.88
C PRO A 25 -8.47 2.03 -16.74
N ALA A 26 -8.15 2.94 -17.67
CA ALA A 26 -8.77 3.25 -18.96
C ALA A 26 -9.91 4.29 -19.09
N THR A 27 -9.56 5.32 -19.88
CA THR A 27 -10.33 6.14 -20.85
C THR A 27 -11.23 7.31 -20.37
N VAL A 28 -10.92 8.49 -20.95
CA VAL A 28 -11.60 9.81 -20.97
C VAL A 28 -11.23 10.79 -19.82
N PRO A 29 -10.81 12.04 -20.12
CA PRO A 29 -10.56 13.06 -19.10
C PRO A 29 -11.84 13.39 -18.33
N TYR A 30 -11.84 13.17 -17.03
CA TYR A 30 -12.91 13.61 -16.14
C TYR A 30 -12.90 15.13 -16.02
N THR A 31 -14.00 15.77 -16.41
CA THR A 31 -14.27 17.19 -16.15
C THR A 31 -15.02 17.29 -14.81
N PRO A 32 -14.47 17.96 -13.79
CA PRO A 32 -15.13 18.09 -12.50
C PRO A 32 -16.45 18.89 -12.64
N PRO A 33 -17.55 18.45 -12.01
CA PRO A 33 -18.74 19.28 -11.87
C PRO A 33 -18.46 20.45 -10.92
N PRO A 34 -19.25 21.55 -11.00
CA PRO A 34 -19.10 22.70 -10.11
C PRO A 34 -19.20 22.28 -8.64
N PRO A 35 -18.48 22.94 -7.72
CA PRO A 35 -18.51 22.61 -6.31
C PRO A 35 -19.94 22.71 -5.76
N THR A 36 -20.53 21.58 -5.42
CA THR A 36 -21.76 21.51 -4.65
C THR A 36 -21.42 21.67 -3.18
N THR A 37 -22.01 22.67 -2.54
CA THR A 37 -21.98 22.87 -1.10
C THR A 37 -22.55 21.64 -0.41
N THR A 38 -21.68 20.81 0.17
CA THR A 38 -22.13 19.68 1.00
C THR A 38 -22.69 20.23 2.32
N PRO A 39 -23.87 19.80 2.79
CA PRO A 39 -24.34 20.10 4.14
C PRO A 39 -23.27 19.67 5.16
N GLY A 40 -23.02 20.55 6.14
CA GLY A 40 -21.88 20.46 7.05
C GLY A 40 -21.71 19.10 7.70
N LEU A 41 -20.48 18.57 7.62
CA LEU A 41 -20.02 17.55 8.56
C LEU A 41 -20.31 18.06 9.98
N PRO A 42 -20.79 17.21 10.90
CA PRO A 42 -20.98 17.64 12.28
C PRO A 42 -19.68 18.25 12.82
N PRO A 43 -19.75 19.29 13.66
CA PRO A 43 -18.57 19.85 14.31
C PRO A 43 -17.75 18.73 14.93
N GLN A 44 -16.46 18.66 14.57
CA GLN A 44 -15.53 17.69 15.15
C GLN A 44 -15.61 17.84 16.67
N THR A 45 -16.16 16.82 17.34
CA THR A 45 -16.17 16.77 18.80
C THR A 45 -14.73 16.73 19.28
N THR A 46 -14.44 17.46 20.36
CA THR A 46 -13.13 17.44 21.01
C THR A 46 -12.75 15.98 21.29
N PRO A 47 -11.57 15.51 20.86
CA PRO A 47 -11.14 14.14 21.11
C PRO A 47 -11.24 13.82 22.61
N SER A 48 -11.64 12.59 22.94
CA SER A 48 -11.46 12.09 24.31
C SER A 48 -9.99 12.30 24.73
N PRO A 49 -9.70 12.65 26.00
CA PRO A 49 -8.32 12.86 26.45
C PRO A 49 -7.43 11.69 26.01
N GLN A 50 -6.34 11.98 25.30
CA GLN A 50 -5.43 10.96 24.76
C GLN A 50 -4.99 9.99 25.86
N LYS A 51 -5.06 8.68 25.59
CA LYS A 51 -4.66 7.63 26.53
C LYS A 51 -3.40 6.94 25.99
N ARG A 52 -2.28 7.67 26.04
CA ARG A 52 -1.00 7.25 25.48
C ARG A 52 -0.24 6.28 26.39
N LEU A 53 0.22 5.19 25.80
CA LEU A 53 1.25 4.30 26.35
C LEU A 53 2.58 4.64 25.67
N PHE A 54 3.65 4.81 26.45
CA PHE A 54 4.95 5.25 25.93
C PHE A 54 6.02 4.18 26.04
N LEU A 55 6.87 4.13 25.03
CA LEU A 55 8.21 3.52 25.08
C LEU A 55 9.24 4.63 24.86
N GLY A 56 10.41 4.51 25.48
CA GLY A 56 11.49 5.46 25.27
C GLY A 56 12.85 4.91 25.67
N ASN A 57 13.89 5.45 25.04
CA ASN A 57 15.29 5.18 25.36
C ASN A 57 16.10 6.49 25.21
N ASP A 58 17.42 6.40 25.15
CA ASP A 58 18.32 7.55 25.00
C ASP A 58 18.31 8.17 23.59
N LYS A 59 17.54 7.63 22.64
CA LYS A 59 17.47 8.09 21.24
C LYS A 59 16.11 8.60 20.82
N LEU A 60 15.03 8.00 21.30
CA LEU A 60 13.66 8.37 20.92
C LEU A 60 12.65 8.14 22.04
N ARG A 61 11.47 8.73 21.83
CA ARG A 61 10.25 8.44 22.59
C ARG A 61 9.10 8.23 21.61
N VAL A 62 8.38 7.13 21.75
CA VAL A 62 7.20 6.79 20.95
C VAL A 62 6.00 6.57 21.87
N GLY A 63 4.83 7.04 21.47
CA GLY A 63 3.58 6.88 22.18
C GLY A 63 2.47 6.36 21.28
N ILE A 64 1.81 5.29 21.69
CA ILE A 64 0.59 4.77 21.04
C ILE A 64 -0.63 5.14 21.85
N ASP A 65 -1.75 5.45 21.21
CA ASP A 65 -2.96 5.91 21.90
C ASP A 65 -4.08 4.87 21.88
N LEU A 66 -4.53 4.46 23.07
CA LEU A 66 -5.66 3.54 23.21
C LEU A 66 -7.00 4.16 22.78
N ASN A 67 -7.10 5.49 22.72
CA ASN A 67 -8.24 6.21 22.15
C ASN A 67 -8.08 6.46 20.64
N ALA A 68 -7.06 5.89 20.00
CA ALA A 68 -6.87 5.92 18.55
C ALA A 68 -6.48 4.51 18.05
N GLY A 69 -7.17 3.47 18.54
CA GLY A 69 -6.97 2.09 18.10
C GLY A 69 -5.56 1.53 18.30
N GLY A 70 -4.78 2.15 19.18
CA GLY A 70 -3.39 1.81 19.43
C GLY A 70 -2.41 2.28 18.35
N ALA A 71 -2.77 3.25 17.52
CA ALA A 71 -1.86 3.86 16.54
C ALA A 71 -0.79 4.72 17.23
N ILE A 72 0.33 4.96 16.56
CA ILE A 72 1.36 5.89 17.05
C ILE A 72 0.82 7.31 16.84
N THR A 73 0.61 8.02 17.95
CA THR A 73 0.19 9.43 17.99
C THR A 73 1.29 10.33 18.53
N TYR A 74 2.38 9.77 19.03
CA TYR A 74 3.55 10.52 19.49
C TYR A 74 4.84 9.88 19.00
N LEU A 75 5.71 10.68 18.38
CA LEU A 75 7.06 10.26 18.05
C LEU A 75 7.98 11.49 18.13
N ALA A 76 9.04 11.39 18.92
CA ALA A 76 10.01 12.45 19.11
C ALA A 76 11.42 11.87 19.27
N GLU A 77 12.42 12.68 18.92
CA GLU A 77 13.80 12.42 19.32
C GLU A 77 13.95 12.53 20.84
N ALA A 78 14.86 11.76 21.43
CA ALA A 78 15.13 11.86 22.86
C ALA A 78 15.60 13.27 23.23
N GLY A 79 15.08 13.79 24.35
CA GLY A 79 15.34 15.16 24.81
C GLY A 79 14.52 16.25 24.12
N SER A 80 13.82 15.93 23.02
CA SER A 80 12.82 16.83 22.44
C SER A 80 11.43 16.59 23.04
N SER A 81 10.66 17.66 23.22
CA SER A 81 9.22 17.58 23.50
C SER A 81 8.37 17.72 22.24
N GLU A 82 8.99 17.99 21.10
CA GLU A 82 8.32 18.21 19.82
C GLU A 82 7.80 16.90 19.25
N ASN A 83 6.49 16.74 19.25
CA ASN A 83 5.83 15.61 18.61
C ASN A 83 5.87 15.79 17.08
N MET A 84 6.41 14.81 16.36
CA MET A 84 6.44 14.83 14.90
C MET A 84 5.12 14.41 14.28
N VAL A 85 4.28 13.66 15.00
CA VAL A 85 3.07 13.03 14.47
C VAL A 85 1.93 14.05 14.42
N ASN A 86 1.21 14.07 13.30
CA ASN A 86 -0.04 14.82 13.17
C ASN A 86 -1.18 14.01 13.75
N ASN A 87 -2.14 14.67 14.40
CA ASN A 87 -3.29 14.08 15.11
C ASN A 87 -4.57 14.94 14.98
N VAL A 88 -4.69 15.76 13.93
CA VAL A 88 -5.85 16.67 13.74
C VAL A 88 -7.19 15.94 13.65
N ASP A 89 -7.20 14.69 13.17
CA ASP A 89 -8.36 13.82 13.09
C ASP A 89 -7.92 12.35 13.18
N LEU A 90 -8.87 11.41 13.10
CA LEU A 90 -8.58 9.97 13.13
C LEU A 90 -8.11 9.40 11.78
N GLY A 91 -8.15 10.12 10.66
CA GLY A 91 -7.42 9.69 9.44
C GLY A 91 -5.92 10.01 9.51
N ARG A 92 -5.61 10.97 10.37
CA ARG A 92 -4.38 11.60 10.83
C ARG A 92 -3.38 10.90 11.74
N GLN A 93 -2.71 9.78 11.44
CA GLN A 93 -1.73 9.20 12.40
C GLN A 93 -0.61 8.43 11.67
N ILE A 94 0.31 7.80 12.42
CA ILE A 94 1.05 6.66 11.87
C ILE A 94 0.24 5.39 12.16
N GLN A 95 -0.44 4.89 11.13
CA GLN A 95 -1.51 3.90 11.30
C GLN A 95 -1.71 2.99 10.09
N THR A 96 -2.60 2.02 10.24
CA THR A 96 -2.97 1.06 9.20
C THR A 96 -4.33 1.39 8.62
N SER A 97 -4.44 1.40 7.29
CA SER A 97 -5.72 1.42 6.59
C SER A 97 -5.72 0.42 5.44
N ILE A 98 -6.81 -0.35 5.33
CA ILE A 98 -6.98 -1.33 4.25
C ILE A 98 -8.19 -1.02 3.39
N TYR A 99 -8.16 -1.47 2.14
CA TYR A 99 -9.07 -1.09 1.07
C TYR A 99 -9.49 -2.32 0.28
N SER A 100 -10.80 -2.56 0.24
CA SER A 100 -11.43 -3.57 -0.63
C SER A 100 -12.78 -3.08 -1.13
N GLY A 101 -13.45 -3.86 -1.99
CA GLY A 101 -14.82 -3.59 -2.40
C GLY A 101 -15.84 -4.07 -1.37
N PRO A 102 -17.14 -3.82 -1.63
CA PRO A 102 -17.74 -3.19 -2.83
C PRO A 102 -17.60 -1.65 -2.88
N PHE A 103 -18.02 -1.05 -4.00
CA PHE A 103 -18.02 0.40 -4.26
C PHE A 103 -19.39 0.86 -4.77
N PRO A 104 -20.15 1.71 -4.06
CA PRO A 104 -19.92 2.10 -2.66
C PRO A 104 -20.03 0.92 -1.68
N TYR A 105 -19.55 1.09 -0.45
CA TYR A 105 -19.80 0.14 0.65
C TYR A 105 -20.82 0.72 1.61
N SER A 106 -21.92 0.00 1.79
CA SER A 106 -23.01 0.33 2.71
C SER A 106 -23.42 -0.93 3.46
N ILE A 107 -23.63 -0.82 4.76
CA ILE A 107 -24.04 -1.93 5.62
C ILE A 107 -24.88 -1.39 6.78
N ASN A 108 -25.73 -2.22 7.38
CA ASN A 108 -26.52 -1.87 8.57
C ASN A 108 -27.35 -0.57 8.41
N GLY A 109 -27.85 -0.30 7.20
CA GLY A 109 -28.60 0.91 6.87
C GLY A 109 -27.78 2.20 6.77
N LYS A 110 -26.45 2.12 6.94
CA LYS A 110 -25.55 3.28 6.87
C LYS A 110 -25.02 3.49 5.46
N GLN A 111 -24.98 4.74 5.04
CA GLN A 111 -24.44 5.17 3.75
C GLN A 111 -23.10 5.87 3.95
N PRO A 112 -22.14 5.69 3.03
CA PRO A 112 -20.86 6.38 3.13
C PRO A 112 -21.03 7.88 2.91
N VAL A 113 -20.26 8.69 3.62
CA VAL A 113 -20.16 10.13 3.36
C VAL A 113 -19.79 10.37 1.89
N GLU A 114 -20.51 11.29 1.24
CA GLU A 114 -20.42 11.55 -0.21
C GLU A 114 -18.97 11.74 -0.69
N LYS A 115 -18.16 12.50 0.06
CA LYS A 115 -16.74 12.77 -0.24
C LYS A 115 -15.90 11.50 -0.39
N TRP A 116 -16.28 10.41 0.31
CA TRP A 116 -15.51 9.16 0.39
C TRP A 116 -16.31 7.93 -0.06
N LYS A 117 -17.42 8.13 -0.78
CA LYS A 117 -18.33 7.04 -1.19
C LYS A 117 -17.67 5.93 -2.01
N TYR A 118 -16.56 6.21 -2.68
CA TYR A 118 -15.81 5.26 -3.50
C TYR A 118 -14.55 4.69 -2.81
N LEU A 119 -14.37 4.89 -1.50
CA LEU A 119 -13.31 4.19 -0.76
C LEU A 119 -13.61 2.69 -0.58
N GLY A 120 -14.88 2.30 -0.66
CA GLY A 120 -15.33 0.93 -0.50
C GLY A 120 -15.24 0.43 0.95
N TRP A 121 -14.97 -0.86 1.14
CA TRP A 121 -14.70 -1.42 2.46
C TRP A 121 -13.33 -0.92 2.93
N ASN A 122 -13.34 0.11 3.79
CA ASN A 122 -12.14 0.80 4.24
C ASN A 122 -12.00 0.85 5.78
N PRO A 123 -11.56 -0.25 6.40
CA PRO A 123 -11.16 -0.25 7.81
C PRO A 123 -9.96 0.67 8.07
N VAL A 124 -10.09 1.55 9.06
CA VAL A 124 -9.05 2.47 9.55
C VAL A 124 -8.77 2.17 11.01
N GLN A 125 -7.48 1.98 11.35
CA GLN A 125 -7.03 1.53 12.67
C GLN A 125 -7.55 2.39 13.81
N THR A 126 -7.55 3.70 13.64
CA THR A 126 -7.81 4.69 14.70
C THR A 126 -9.29 4.99 14.91
N GLY A 127 -10.13 4.87 13.87
CA GLY A 127 -11.54 5.23 13.92
C GLY A 127 -12.14 5.66 12.60
N ASP A 128 -13.23 6.43 12.67
CA ASP A 128 -13.98 6.90 11.51
C ASP A 128 -13.89 8.43 11.32
N VAL A 129 -14.50 8.91 10.23
CA VAL A 129 -14.51 10.33 9.89
C VAL A 129 -15.39 11.20 10.79
N PHE A 130 -16.16 10.57 11.68
CA PHE A 130 -17.04 11.21 12.64
C PHE A 130 -16.41 11.29 14.03
N ASN A 131 -15.09 11.05 14.13
CA ASN A 131 -14.31 11.04 15.36
C ASN A 131 -14.75 9.96 16.37
N ASN A 132 -15.34 8.85 15.92
CA ASN A 132 -15.50 7.69 16.79
C ASN A 132 -14.21 6.88 16.80
N PRO A 133 -13.61 6.63 17.97
CA PRO A 133 -12.37 5.86 18.04
C PRO A 133 -12.63 4.36 17.85
N ALA A 134 -11.66 3.68 17.25
CA ALA A 134 -11.64 2.23 17.16
C ALA A 134 -11.59 1.60 18.56
N ARG A 135 -12.21 0.42 18.69
CA ARG A 135 -12.32 -0.28 19.97
C ARG A 135 -11.06 -1.09 20.25
N ILE A 136 -10.44 -0.88 21.42
CA ILE A 136 -9.39 -1.77 21.93
C ILE A 136 -10.01 -3.07 22.44
N VAL A 137 -9.46 -4.20 21.99
CA VAL A 137 -9.81 -5.55 22.45
C VAL A 137 -8.89 -5.96 23.60
N SER A 138 -7.58 -5.79 23.43
CA SER A 138 -6.58 -6.06 24.45
C SER A 138 -5.29 -5.31 24.15
N TYR A 139 -4.46 -5.11 25.17
CA TYR A 139 -3.11 -4.59 25.03
C TYR A 139 -2.23 -5.14 26.15
N GLN A 140 -0.92 -5.18 25.89
CA GLN A 140 0.11 -5.55 26.86
C GLN A 140 1.30 -4.61 26.67
N GLN A 141 1.98 -4.26 27.76
CA GLN A 141 3.16 -3.42 27.71
C GLN A 141 4.23 -3.96 28.64
N ASP A 142 5.44 -4.03 28.10
CA ASP A 142 6.66 -4.39 28.78
C ASP A 142 7.65 -3.21 28.65
N GLN A 143 8.91 -3.38 29.08
CA GLN A 143 9.89 -2.27 29.07
C GLN A 143 10.13 -1.68 27.68
N ASN A 144 10.26 -2.53 26.66
CA ASN A 144 10.66 -2.12 25.29
C ASN A 144 9.63 -2.48 24.23
N ARG A 145 8.46 -3.01 24.62
CA ARG A 145 7.46 -3.54 23.70
C ARG A 145 6.04 -3.18 24.13
N ILE A 146 5.19 -2.87 23.17
CA ILE A 146 3.74 -2.75 23.34
C ILE A 146 3.06 -3.65 22.32
N TYR A 147 2.13 -4.47 22.77
CA TYR A 147 1.16 -5.16 21.92
C TYR A 147 -0.21 -4.50 22.08
N VAL A 148 -0.92 -4.33 20.97
CA VAL A 148 -2.33 -3.89 20.97
C VAL A 148 -3.13 -4.64 19.93
N LYS A 149 -4.37 -4.98 20.28
CA LYS A 149 -5.39 -5.52 19.38
C LYS A 149 -6.60 -4.61 19.37
N SER A 150 -7.08 -4.25 18.20
CA SER A 150 -8.24 -3.39 18.00
C SER A 150 -9.21 -3.95 16.97
N VAL A 151 -10.45 -3.46 17.04
CA VAL A 151 -11.43 -3.56 15.97
C VAL A 151 -11.51 -2.17 15.33
N PRO A 152 -11.01 -2.00 14.09
CA PRO A 152 -11.06 -0.73 13.38
C PRO A 152 -12.49 -0.36 12.99
N LEU A 153 -12.70 0.89 12.59
CA LEU A 153 -13.98 1.34 12.03
C LEU A 153 -13.88 1.53 10.52
N ILE A 154 -15.02 1.46 9.84
CA ILE A 154 -15.14 1.76 8.42
C ILE A 154 -15.16 3.29 8.26
N TRP A 155 -14.10 3.85 7.68
CA TRP A 155 -13.86 5.30 7.64
C TRP A 155 -15.07 6.16 7.22
N PRO A 156 -15.72 5.90 6.06
CA PRO A 156 -16.79 6.76 5.60
C PRO A 156 -18.16 6.50 6.27
N LEU A 157 -18.27 5.55 7.21
CA LEU A 157 -19.53 5.18 7.86
C LEU A 157 -19.53 5.61 9.33
N LEU A 158 -20.69 6.09 9.81
CA LEU A 158 -20.85 6.53 11.19
C LEU A 158 -20.79 5.36 12.16
N ASN A 159 -19.71 5.29 12.95
CA ASN A 159 -19.44 4.35 14.01
C ASN A 159 -19.74 2.90 13.61
N GLU A 160 -19.25 2.50 12.44
CA GLU A 160 -19.45 1.14 11.91
C GLU A 160 -18.16 0.32 12.11
N PRO A 161 -18.17 -0.69 13.00
CA PRO A 161 -17.04 -1.59 13.15
C PRO A 161 -16.77 -2.35 11.85
N ALA A 162 -15.50 -2.52 11.52
CA ALA A 162 -15.12 -3.39 10.43
C ALA A 162 -15.20 -4.86 10.85
N ASP A 163 -15.52 -5.73 9.88
CA ASP A 163 -15.43 -7.19 10.01
C ASP A 163 -13.97 -7.69 9.97
N CYS A 164 -13.09 -7.06 10.74
CA CYS A 164 -11.70 -7.49 10.90
C CYS A 164 -11.15 -7.06 12.28
N SER A 165 -9.99 -7.60 12.63
CA SER A 165 -9.19 -7.10 13.73
C SER A 165 -7.79 -6.75 13.25
N MET A 166 -7.19 -5.78 13.91
CA MET A 166 -5.81 -5.36 13.69
C MET A 166 -5.00 -5.58 14.96
N GLU A 167 -3.83 -6.19 14.81
CA GLU A 167 -2.87 -6.43 15.88
C GLU A 167 -1.54 -5.77 15.51
N HIS A 168 -0.96 -5.05 16.47
CA HIS A 168 0.31 -4.36 16.31
C HIS A 168 1.24 -4.69 17.48
N TRP A 169 2.49 -5.02 17.15
CA TRP A 169 3.57 -5.18 18.13
C TRP A 169 4.63 -4.11 17.85
N TYR A 170 4.70 -3.12 18.72
CA TYR A 170 5.67 -2.04 18.69
C TYR A 170 6.88 -2.42 19.52
N GLU A 171 8.07 -2.31 18.95
CA GLU A 171 9.35 -2.55 19.62
C GLU A 171 10.31 -1.40 19.32
N ILE A 172 11.00 -0.90 20.36
CA ILE A 172 12.04 0.11 20.18
C ILE A 172 13.43 -0.49 20.30
N GLN A 173 14.31 -0.11 19.37
CA GLN A 173 15.73 -0.44 19.44
C GLN A 173 16.55 0.70 18.83
N ASN A 174 17.53 1.23 19.58
CA ASN A 174 18.29 2.41 19.17
C ASN A 174 17.33 3.55 18.75
N ASN A 175 17.53 4.16 17.59
CA ASN A 175 16.68 5.20 17.02
C ASN A 175 15.53 4.65 16.14
N THR A 176 15.11 3.41 16.34
CA THR A 176 14.09 2.76 15.51
C THR A 176 12.86 2.32 16.29
N VAL A 177 11.71 2.36 15.62
CA VAL A 177 10.46 1.73 16.07
C VAL A 177 10.11 0.65 15.03
N ARG A 178 10.31 -0.61 15.39
CA ARG A 178 9.90 -1.76 14.58
C ARG A 178 8.45 -2.10 14.92
N VAL A 179 7.62 -2.27 13.89
CA VAL A 179 6.20 -2.58 14.08
C VAL A 179 5.85 -3.79 13.25
N ARG A 180 5.51 -4.89 13.93
CA ARG A 180 4.87 -6.05 13.29
C ARG A 180 3.37 -5.83 13.30
N CYS A 181 2.70 -6.16 12.21
CA CYS A 181 1.27 -5.98 12.00
C CYS A 181 0.64 -7.30 11.58
N ARG A 182 -0.56 -7.57 12.10
CA ARG A 182 -1.42 -8.65 11.63
C ARG A 182 -2.84 -8.13 11.47
N ILE A 183 -3.45 -8.43 10.34
CA ILE A 183 -4.84 -8.17 10.05
C ILE A 183 -5.54 -9.51 9.88
N THR A 184 -6.63 -9.71 10.61
CA THR A 184 -7.47 -10.91 10.46
C THR A 184 -8.86 -10.48 10.02
N VAL A 185 -9.24 -10.86 8.81
CA VAL A 185 -10.53 -10.51 8.19
C VAL A 185 -11.54 -11.63 8.44
N ASN A 186 -12.78 -11.27 8.75
CA ASN A 186 -13.88 -12.20 8.98
C ASN A 186 -15.21 -11.64 8.45
N ARG A 187 -15.23 -11.29 7.16
CA ARG A 187 -16.41 -10.77 6.45
C ARG A 187 -17.40 -11.89 6.15
N ALA A 188 -18.68 -11.58 6.34
CA ALA A 188 -19.78 -12.45 5.92
C ALA A 188 -19.94 -12.48 4.39
N ASP A 189 -19.65 -11.37 3.71
CA ASP A 189 -19.60 -11.29 2.26
C ASP A 189 -18.36 -11.99 1.71
N THR A 190 -18.57 -13.08 0.97
CA THR A 190 -17.53 -13.94 0.41
C THR A 190 -17.11 -13.55 -1.01
N THR A 191 -17.57 -12.41 -1.54
CA THR A 191 -17.22 -11.97 -2.88
C THR A 191 -15.75 -11.60 -2.97
N GLN A 192 -15.04 -12.15 -3.96
CA GLN A 192 -13.67 -11.69 -4.25
C GLN A 192 -13.72 -10.35 -5.00
N TYR A 193 -13.19 -9.30 -4.38
CA TYR A 193 -13.01 -7.99 -4.99
C TYR A 193 -11.63 -7.87 -5.66
N GLN A 194 -11.48 -6.84 -6.50
CA GLN A 194 -10.19 -6.51 -7.11
C GLN A 194 -9.17 -6.13 -6.02
N ALA A 195 -7.90 -6.48 -6.27
CA ALA A 195 -6.81 -6.04 -5.42
C ALA A 195 -6.63 -4.53 -5.48
N ARG A 196 -6.15 -3.95 -4.38
CA ARG A 196 -5.93 -2.50 -4.26
C ARG A 196 -4.63 -2.20 -3.54
N THR A 197 -4.11 -1.00 -3.76
CA THR A 197 -3.07 -0.45 -2.90
C THR A 197 -3.59 -0.25 -1.49
N GLN A 198 -2.72 -0.47 -0.50
CA GLN A 198 -3.05 -0.42 0.92
C GLN A 198 -2.19 0.63 1.62
N GLU A 199 -2.61 1.10 2.80
CA GLU A 199 -1.78 1.93 3.66
C GLU A 199 -1.20 1.08 4.80
N THR A 200 -0.01 0.52 4.55
CA THR A 200 0.60 -0.51 5.42
C THR A 200 2.04 -0.18 5.84
N PRO A 201 2.28 0.92 6.57
CA PRO A 201 1.31 1.88 7.14
C PRO A 201 1.18 3.15 6.29
N CYS A 202 0.28 4.06 6.69
CA CYS A 202 0.45 5.49 6.43
C CYS A 202 1.21 6.18 7.57
N VAL A 203 1.94 7.25 7.26
CA VAL A 203 2.76 8.05 8.17
C VAL A 203 2.43 9.51 7.91
N TYR A 204 1.68 10.12 8.83
CA TYR A 204 1.41 11.56 8.81
C TYR A 204 2.27 12.29 9.84
N LEU A 205 3.10 13.22 9.37
CA LEU A 205 3.88 14.12 10.22
C LEU A 205 3.38 15.56 10.10
N ASN A 206 3.65 16.37 11.12
CA ASN A 206 3.29 17.79 11.16
C ASN A 206 3.96 18.58 10.01
N GLY A 207 3.37 19.71 9.63
CA GLY A 207 3.81 20.49 8.46
C GLY A 207 5.30 20.88 8.39
N PRO A 208 6.06 21.04 9.50
CA PRO A 208 7.52 21.20 9.46
C PRO A 208 8.30 20.07 8.81
N TRP A 209 7.75 18.84 8.75
CA TRP A 209 8.35 17.70 8.04
C TRP A 209 7.73 17.55 6.65
N TYR A 210 8.25 18.31 5.69
CA TYR A 210 7.69 18.44 4.34
C TYR A 210 8.64 17.97 3.23
N ARG A 211 9.91 17.72 3.54
CA ARG A 211 10.91 17.30 2.55
C ARG A 211 10.85 15.79 2.41
N ILE A 212 10.38 15.32 1.26
CA ILE A 212 10.28 13.91 0.94
C ILE A 212 11.59 13.47 0.32
N VAL A 213 12.26 12.47 0.89
CA VAL A 213 13.56 11.99 0.40
C VAL A 213 13.56 10.48 0.25
N THR A 214 14.10 9.98 -0.87
CA THR A 214 14.32 8.54 -1.11
C THR A 214 15.41 8.34 -2.18
N TYR A 215 15.72 7.08 -2.49
CA TYR A 215 16.52 6.71 -3.65
C TYR A 215 15.66 5.92 -4.65
N GLU A 216 15.57 6.42 -5.89
CA GLU A 216 14.76 5.83 -6.97
C GLU A 216 15.61 5.30 -8.15
N GLY A 217 16.93 5.31 -8.01
CA GLY A 217 17.85 4.93 -9.09
C GLY A 217 17.97 3.43 -9.31
N GLU A 218 18.58 3.04 -10.44
CA GLU A 218 18.74 1.63 -10.84
C GLU A 218 20.00 0.95 -10.26
N GLN A 219 20.74 1.65 -9.40
CA GLN A 219 21.94 1.15 -8.71
C GLN A 219 21.79 1.31 -7.19
N PRO A 220 20.76 0.69 -6.57
CA PRO A 220 20.52 0.83 -5.14
C PRO A 220 21.70 0.31 -4.32
N PHE A 221 21.89 0.90 -3.14
CA PHE A 221 22.91 0.54 -2.16
C PHE A 221 24.36 0.80 -2.62
N THR A 222 24.55 1.64 -3.64
CA THR A 222 25.88 2.09 -4.10
C THR A 222 26.29 3.45 -3.53
N ASN A 223 25.48 4.01 -2.62
CA ASN A 223 25.61 5.37 -2.10
C ASN A 223 25.46 6.46 -3.18
N ALA A 224 24.85 6.14 -4.34
CA ALA A 224 24.48 7.12 -5.34
C ALA A 224 23.53 8.20 -4.75
N PRO A 225 23.50 9.43 -5.29
CA PRO A 225 22.68 10.52 -4.72
C PRO A 225 21.20 10.17 -4.59
N THR A 226 20.59 10.61 -3.49
CA THR A 226 19.14 10.54 -3.27
C THR A 226 18.44 11.63 -4.08
N VAL A 227 17.12 11.48 -4.23
CA VAL A 227 16.23 12.51 -4.77
C VAL A 227 15.41 13.12 -3.64
N GLU A 228 15.07 14.40 -3.78
CA GLU A 228 14.26 15.15 -2.83
C GLU A 228 13.09 15.83 -3.53
N TYR A 229 11.93 15.80 -2.88
CA TYR A 229 10.70 16.39 -3.36
C TYR A 229 10.03 17.24 -2.27
N THR A 230 9.24 18.22 -2.72
CA THR A 230 8.34 19.02 -1.87
C THR A 230 6.96 19.16 -2.49
N ASP A 231 6.64 18.31 -3.48
CA ASP A 231 5.30 18.30 -4.07
C ASP A 231 4.24 17.91 -3.04
N ARG A 232 3.00 18.29 -3.38
CA ARG A 232 1.83 18.15 -2.51
C ARG A 232 0.83 17.14 -3.06
N ASP A 233 0.97 16.82 -4.34
CA ASP A 233 0.17 15.80 -5.00
C ASP A 233 0.46 14.43 -4.42
N ILE A 234 -0.50 13.53 -4.55
CA ILE A 234 -0.32 12.15 -4.15
C ILE A 234 0.42 11.40 -5.26
N ILE A 235 1.70 11.13 -5.04
CA ILE A 235 2.60 10.56 -6.05
C ILE A 235 3.14 9.21 -5.59
N THR A 236 3.08 8.21 -6.48
CA THR A 236 3.75 6.93 -6.30
C THR A 236 5.25 7.07 -6.54
N ARG A 237 6.04 6.59 -5.59
CA ARG A 237 7.50 6.61 -5.58
C ARG A 237 8.03 5.18 -5.66
N TYR A 238 9.01 4.96 -6.53
CA TYR A 238 9.65 3.65 -6.69
C TYR A 238 10.98 3.63 -5.94
N ALA A 239 10.92 3.36 -4.63
CA ALA A 239 12.08 3.44 -3.74
C ALA A 239 12.91 2.15 -3.81
N THR A 240 14.01 2.17 -4.57
CA THR A 240 14.81 0.98 -4.88
C THR A 240 15.70 0.51 -3.73
N GLU A 241 15.80 1.30 -2.67
CA GLU A 241 16.45 0.94 -1.40
C GLU A 241 15.46 0.55 -0.29
N ASN A 242 14.16 0.42 -0.59
CA ASN A 242 13.11 0.03 0.35
C ASN A 242 12.89 1.02 1.52
N TRP A 243 13.13 2.32 1.29
CA TRP A 243 12.85 3.37 2.28
C TRP A 243 12.42 4.69 1.64
N ILE A 244 11.62 5.48 2.37
CA ILE A 244 11.28 6.87 2.05
C ILE A 244 11.20 7.69 3.34
N ALA A 245 11.52 8.97 3.32
CA ALA A 245 11.61 9.81 4.52
C ALA A 245 10.87 11.13 4.40
N LEU A 246 10.39 11.64 5.53
CA LEU A 246 9.94 13.02 5.71
C LEU A 246 10.90 13.73 6.66
N LEU A 247 11.53 14.80 6.16
CA LEU A 247 12.52 15.57 6.89
C LEU A 247 12.08 17.04 7.03
N ASN A 248 12.54 17.68 8.09
CA ASN A 248 12.42 19.11 8.29
C ASN A 248 13.56 19.89 7.60
N ASP A 249 13.55 21.21 7.73
CA ASP A 249 14.57 22.12 7.17
C ASP A 249 15.99 21.83 7.71
N LYS A 250 16.11 21.31 8.93
CA LYS A 250 17.37 20.85 9.54
C LYS A 250 17.81 19.45 9.08
N GLY A 251 17.04 18.81 8.19
CA GLY A 251 17.35 17.46 7.67
C GLY A 251 17.09 16.34 8.67
N ARG A 252 16.26 16.57 9.70
CA ARG A 252 15.86 15.60 10.73
C ARG A 252 14.41 15.18 10.55
N GLY A 253 14.07 13.94 10.87
CA GLY A 253 12.70 13.45 10.79
C GLY A 253 12.60 11.93 10.88
N VAL A 254 11.75 11.36 10.04
CA VAL A 254 11.41 9.93 10.10
C VAL A 254 11.53 9.29 8.72
N GLY A 255 12.28 8.20 8.66
CA GLY A 255 12.29 7.27 7.53
C GLY A 255 11.32 6.11 7.77
N LEU A 256 10.51 5.78 6.76
CA LEU A 256 9.72 4.56 6.68
C LEU A 256 10.47 3.53 5.84
N TYR A 257 10.90 2.43 6.48
CA TYR A 257 11.53 1.28 5.84
C TYR A 257 10.59 0.07 5.87
N ARG A 258 10.52 -0.67 4.76
CA ARG A 258 9.82 -1.96 4.70
C ARG A 258 10.57 -2.92 3.78
N ALA A 259 11.02 -4.05 4.31
CA ALA A 259 11.79 -5.02 3.54
C ALA A 259 11.01 -5.51 2.31
N ASN A 260 11.68 -5.53 1.15
CA ASN A 260 11.12 -5.95 -0.15
C ASN A 260 9.92 -5.11 -0.64
N GLU A 261 9.68 -3.92 -0.09
CA GLU A 261 8.70 -2.97 -0.62
C GLU A 261 9.39 -1.96 -1.52
N PHE A 262 8.86 -1.77 -2.72
CA PHE A 262 9.38 -0.82 -3.69
C PHE A 262 8.39 0.29 -4.03
N ARG A 263 7.10 0.12 -3.68
CA ARG A 263 6.05 1.08 -3.94
C ARG A 263 5.71 1.85 -2.67
N TYR A 264 6.05 3.13 -2.70
CA TYR A 264 5.65 4.08 -1.68
C TYR A 264 4.75 5.14 -2.30
N ARG A 265 4.00 5.84 -1.47
CA ARG A 265 3.28 7.05 -1.86
C ARG A 265 3.74 8.19 -0.98
N SER A 266 3.83 9.38 -1.56
CA SER A 266 4.13 10.60 -0.83
C SER A 266 3.11 11.68 -1.16
N ALA A 267 2.84 12.57 -0.22
CA ALA A 267 1.97 13.73 -0.44
C ALA A 267 2.23 14.82 0.61
N GLY A 268 1.56 15.96 0.44
CA GLY A 268 1.52 17.02 1.44
C GLY A 268 0.16 17.71 1.50
N PHE A 269 -0.34 17.98 2.71
CA PHE A 269 -1.67 18.56 2.95
C PHE A 269 -1.57 19.90 3.68
N GLY A 270 -2.34 20.92 3.25
CA GLY A 270 -2.30 22.27 3.82
C GLY A 270 -1.10 23.11 3.35
N THR A 271 -0.48 23.87 4.24
CA THR A 271 0.72 24.69 3.98
C THR A 271 1.96 24.02 4.57
N PRO A 272 3.05 23.81 3.82
CA PRO A 272 4.27 23.20 4.37
C PRO A 272 4.98 24.16 5.34
N LYS A 273 5.89 23.62 6.16
CA LYS A 273 6.75 24.34 7.13
C LYS A 273 6.04 24.91 8.36
N VAL A 274 4.72 24.87 8.41
CA VAL A 274 3.90 25.44 9.47
C VAL A 274 2.90 24.43 10.02
N GLY A 275 2.38 24.69 11.22
CA GLY A 275 1.41 23.83 11.89
C GLY A 275 2.05 22.80 12.82
N GLY A 276 1.34 22.45 13.88
CA GLY A 276 1.71 21.45 14.85
C GLY A 276 0.77 20.24 14.84
N GLU A 277 0.77 19.52 15.96
CA GLU A 277 0.09 18.25 16.15
C GLU A 277 -1.38 18.25 15.72
N PHE A 278 -2.11 19.35 15.91
CA PHE A 278 -3.55 19.42 15.65
C PHE A 278 -3.92 20.38 14.51
N ASP A 279 -2.95 20.72 13.66
CA ASP A 279 -3.21 21.51 12.45
C ASP A 279 -3.47 20.61 11.24
N GLU A 280 -4.22 21.11 10.26
CA GLU A 280 -4.48 20.38 9.00
C GLU A 280 -3.20 20.17 8.14
N HIS A 281 -2.13 20.89 8.48
CA HIS A 281 -0.88 20.92 7.74
C HIS A 281 -0.02 19.69 8.04
N SER A 282 0.23 18.86 7.02
CA SER A 282 0.98 17.61 7.19
C SER A 282 1.80 17.22 5.97
N GLY A 283 2.85 16.44 6.22
CA GLY A 283 3.52 15.58 5.24
C GLY A 283 3.01 14.15 5.37
N TYR A 284 2.96 13.41 4.27
CA TYR A 284 2.44 12.05 4.22
C TYR A 284 3.37 11.11 3.46
N LEU A 285 3.54 9.92 4.03
CA LEU A 285 4.11 8.75 3.36
C LEU A 285 3.20 7.55 3.55
N ASN A 286 3.23 6.61 2.62
CA ASN A 286 2.77 5.24 2.88
C ASN A 286 3.70 4.20 2.25
N SER A 287 3.62 2.98 2.75
CA SER A 287 3.97 1.78 1.98
C SER A 287 2.70 1.31 1.26
N ASP A 288 2.72 1.37 -0.08
CA ASP A 288 1.53 1.34 -0.96
C ASP A 288 1.29 -0.05 -1.60
N SER A 289 1.68 -1.16 -0.95
CA SER A 289 1.60 -2.50 -1.57
C SER A 289 0.21 -2.81 -2.10
N PHE A 290 0.16 -3.49 -3.25
CA PHE A 290 -1.08 -4.12 -3.73
C PHE A 290 -1.39 -5.37 -2.91
N LEU A 291 -2.66 -5.51 -2.51
CA LEU A 291 -3.15 -6.67 -1.81
C LEU A 291 -4.55 -7.06 -2.30
N LEU A 292 -4.74 -8.35 -2.50
CA LEU A 292 -6.06 -8.97 -2.66
C LEU A 292 -6.54 -9.41 -1.28
N ILE A 293 -7.68 -8.86 -0.84
CA ILE A 293 -8.26 -9.16 0.47
C ILE A 293 -9.41 -10.16 0.32
N ASP A 294 -9.18 -11.38 0.79
CA ASP A 294 -10.15 -12.44 0.99
C ASP A 294 -11.04 -12.15 2.19
N HIS A 295 -12.27 -12.67 2.17
CA HIS A 295 -13.25 -12.45 3.23
C HIS A 295 -12.84 -13.06 4.59
N ASN A 296 -11.95 -14.04 4.59
CA ASN A 296 -11.47 -14.80 5.75
C ASN A 296 -9.92 -14.81 5.85
N GLY A 297 -9.25 -13.86 5.19
CA GLY A 297 -7.79 -13.84 5.07
C GLY A 297 -7.08 -13.36 6.34
N GLN A 298 -5.82 -13.79 6.48
CA GLN A 298 -4.87 -13.26 7.46
C GLN A 298 -3.68 -12.64 6.72
N TYR A 299 -3.35 -11.40 7.06
CA TYR A 299 -2.30 -10.62 6.40
C TYR A 299 -1.32 -10.11 7.42
N GLU A 300 -0.04 -10.40 7.23
CA GLU A 300 1.03 -9.91 8.07
C GLU A 300 1.98 -9.03 7.28
N TYR A 301 2.47 -7.98 7.92
CA TYR A 301 3.56 -7.17 7.41
C TYR A 301 4.34 -6.55 8.56
N GLU A 302 5.49 -6.01 8.24
CA GLU A 302 6.35 -5.33 9.18
C GLU A 302 6.89 -4.06 8.54
N TYR A 303 7.04 -3.00 9.34
CA TYR A 303 7.74 -1.80 8.94
C TYR A 303 8.66 -1.33 10.07
N THR A 304 9.61 -0.47 9.72
CA THR A 304 10.44 0.22 10.70
C THR A 304 10.38 1.72 10.44
N LEU A 305 10.13 2.48 11.52
CA LEU A 305 10.35 3.91 11.54
C LEU A 305 11.76 4.18 12.06
N VAL A 306 12.54 4.96 11.33
CA VAL A 306 13.91 5.34 11.71
C VAL A 306 13.92 6.84 11.99
N VAL A 307 14.15 7.22 13.25
CA VAL A 307 14.18 8.62 13.68
C VAL A 307 15.61 9.15 13.58
N GLY A 308 15.79 10.30 12.94
CA GLY A 308 17.10 10.94 12.86
C GLY A 308 17.32 11.72 11.57
N GLY A 309 18.57 11.83 11.15
CA GLY A 309 18.94 12.46 9.88
C GLY A 309 18.85 11.51 8.69
N LEU A 310 18.98 12.08 7.48
CA LEU A 310 19.04 11.30 6.24
C LEU A 310 20.11 10.18 6.28
N THR A 311 21.27 10.47 6.85
CA THR A 311 22.36 9.50 7.00
C THR A 311 21.94 8.32 7.85
N ASP A 312 21.29 8.55 9.00
CA ASP A 312 20.83 7.50 9.91
C ASP A 312 19.81 6.59 9.22
N ILE A 313 18.85 7.20 8.52
CA ILE A 313 17.77 6.51 7.81
C ILE A 313 18.34 5.62 6.70
N ARG A 314 19.19 6.19 5.83
CA ARG A 314 19.77 5.43 4.72
C ARG A 314 20.72 4.35 5.23
N GLN A 315 21.51 4.63 6.26
CA GLN A 315 22.40 3.63 6.86
C GLN A 315 21.62 2.44 7.42
N TYR A 316 20.48 2.68 8.07
CA TYR A 316 19.60 1.59 8.52
C TYR A 316 19.15 0.72 7.35
N ALA A 317 18.67 1.31 6.26
CA ALA A 317 18.26 0.55 5.07
C ALA A 317 19.42 -0.22 4.44
N VAL A 318 20.61 0.39 4.38
CA VAL A 318 21.84 -0.24 3.85
C VAL A 318 22.29 -1.42 4.72
N SER A 319 22.02 -1.43 6.02
CA SER A 319 22.38 -2.54 6.92
C SER A 319 21.38 -3.71 6.90
N GLN A 320 20.22 -3.55 6.25
CA GLN A 320 19.24 -4.63 6.14
C GLN A 320 19.64 -5.66 5.05
N PRO A 321 19.11 -6.89 5.13
CA PRO A 321 19.25 -7.86 4.04
C PRO A 321 18.84 -7.27 2.69
N ARG A 322 19.64 -7.54 1.65
CA ARG A 322 19.34 -7.07 0.30
C ARG A 322 18.08 -7.76 -0.24
N PRO A 323 17.19 -7.04 -0.93
CA PRO A 323 16.05 -7.66 -1.57
C PRO A 323 16.51 -8.63 -2.68
N ALA A 324 15.69 -9.64 -2.93
CA ALA A 324 15.99 -10.62 -3.97
C ALA A 324 15.98 -9.96 -5.36
N THR A 325 17.03 -10.18 -6.14
CA THR A 325 17.18 -9.67 -7.51
C THR A 325 16.56 -10.60 -8.56
N ARG A 326 15.91 -11.70 -8.13
CA ARG A 326 15.35 -12.76 -8.96
C ARG A 326 14.06 -13.32 -8.36
N PRO A 327 13.11 -13.80 -9.18
CA PRO A 327 11.92 -14.49 -8.70
C PRO A 327 12.26 -15.82 -8.03
N ASN A 328 11.57 -16.12 -6.94
CA ASN A 328 11.56 -17.42 -6.27
C ASN A 328 10.25 -17.65 -5.50
N TYR A 329 9.12 -17.56 -6.21
CA TYR A 329 7.79 -17.71 -5.61
C TYR A 329 7.41 -19.18 -5.49
N GLN A 330 6.86 -19.55 -4.32
CA GLN A 330 6.32 -20.88 -4.03
C GLN A 330 4.98 -20.72 -3.33
N PHE A 331 3.87 -21.03 -4.00
CA PHE A 331 2.53 -20.75 -3.49
C PHE A 331 2.03 -21.85 -2.54
N THR A 332 2.81 -22.15 -1.50
CA THR A 332 2.53 -23.21 -0.53
C THR A 332 1.39 -22.85 0.42
N THR A 333 1.43 -21.63 0.95
CA THR A 333 0.53 -21.17 2.02
C THR A 333 -0.15 -19.84 1.73
N ASP A 334 0.34 -19.06 0.76
CA ASP A 334 -0.22 -17.75 0.41
C ASP A 334 0.08 -17.34 -1.05
N ARG A 335 -0.36 -16.13 -1.41
CA ARG A 335 -0.14 -15.52 -2.74
C ARG A 335 1.20 -14.80 -2.89
N GLN A 336 1.98 -14.63 -1.82
CA GLN A 336 3.26 -13.89 -1.83
C GLN A 336 3.18 -12.52 -2.53
N GLY A 337 2.08 -11.80 -2.31
CA GLY A 337 1.81 -10.49 -2.93
C GLY A 337 1.34 -10.53 -4.38
N TRP A 338 1.18 -11.72 -4.98
CA TRP A 338 0.53 -11.84 -6.29
C TRP A 338 -0.95 -11.47 -6.19
N TYR A 339 -1.43 -10.83 -7.24
CA TYR A 339 -2.80 -10.34 -7.31
C TYR A 339 -3.36 -10.40 -8.72
N TYR A 340 -4.67 -10.20 -8.84
CA TYR A 340 -5.38 -10.36 -10.09
C TYR A 340 -6.03 -9.06 -10.54
N TYR A 341 -5.99 -8.85 -11.85
CA TYR A 341 -6.85 -7.91 -12.56
C TYR A 341 -7.89 -8.71 -13.35
N ASN A 342 -9.16 -8.42 -13.13
CA ASN A 342 -10.27 -9.02 -13.89
C ASN A 342 -10.29 -10.57 -13.90
N ALA A 343 -9.74 -11.20 -12.86
CA ALA A 343 -9.76 -12.65 -12.65
C ALA A 343 -9.92 -12.96 -11.15
N ARG A 344 -10.27 -14.22 -10.85
CA ARG A 344 -10.45 -14.73 -9.49
C ARG A 344 -9.74 -16.05 -9.28
N ASP A 345 -9.48 -16.41 -8.04
CA ASP A 345 -9.04 -17.75 -7.67
C ASP A 345 -10.02 -18.40 -6.69
N ARG A 346 -9.63 -19.56 -6.12
CA ARG A 346 -10.45 -20.30 -5.16
C ARG A 346 -10.55 -19.66 -3.77
N GLY A 347 -9.88 -18.53 -3.52
CA GLY A 347 -9.85 -17.87 -2.23
C GLY A 347 -8.87 -18.49 -1.23
N TRP A 348 -8.86 -17.95 -0.02
CA TRP A 348 -8.07 -18.42 1.12
C TRP A 348 -8.76 -19.58 1.87
N PRO A 349 -8.03 -20.58 2.40
CA PRO A 349 -6.56 -20.69 2.43
C PRO A 349 -5.94 -21.23 1.13
N ILE A 350 -4.74 -20.75 0.83
CA ILE A 350 -3.91 -21.29 -0.25
C ILE A 350 -3.28 -22.62 0.20
N GLN A 351 -3.32 -23.62 -0.68
CA GLN A 351 -2.83 -24.97 -0.42
C GLN A 351 -1.98 -25.47 -1.59
N ASN A 352 -0.67 -25.22 -1.55
CA ASN A 352 0.32 -25.66 -2.53
C ASN A 352 0.21 -25.08 -3.94
N GLU A 353 -0.81 -24.28 -4.26
CA GLU A 353 -0.98 -23.64 -5.56
C GLU A 353 -1.98 -22.48 -5.50
N LEU A 354 -1.88 -21.56 -6.46
CA LEU A 354 -2.95 -20.66 -6.83
C LEU A 354 -3.83 -21.33 -7.88
N ALA A 355 -5.09 -21.58 -7.56
CA ALA A 355 -6.06 -22.17 -8.49
C ALA A 355 -6.95 -21.07 -9.09
N ILE A 356 -6.48 -20.49 -10.19
CA ILE A 356 -7.02 -19.28 -10.81
C ILE A 356 -8.05 -19.69 -11.86
N LEU A 357 -9.24 -19.09 -11.79
CA LEU A 357 -10.20 -19.12 -12.88
C LEU A 357 -9.66 -18.21 -13.98
N PHE A 358 -9.06 -18.80 -15.00
CA PHE A 358 -8.30 -18.11 -16.03
C PHE A 358 -9.23 -17.60 -17.12
N GLN A 359 -10.18 -16.78 -16.72
CA GLN A 359 -11.16 -16.13 -17.56
C GLN A 359 -11.51 -14.74 -17.00
N ARG A 360 -11.93 -13.83 -17.87
CA ARG A 360 -12.38 -12.51 -17.44
C ARG A 360 -13.68 -12.55 -16.64
N GLU A 361 -13.72 -11.78 -15.56
CA GLU A 361 -14.97 -11.50 -14.81
C GLU A 361 -15.85 -10.50 -15.55
N ASP A 362 -15.24 -9.46 -16.13
CA ASP A 362 -15.86 -8.43 -16.95
C ASP A 362 -15.36 -8.55 -18.40
N LEU A 363 -16.22 -9.04 -19.29
CA LEU A 363 -15.93 -9.24 -20.71
C LEU A 363 -15.79 -7.92 -21.49
N THR A 364 -16.19 -6.78 -20.92
CA THR A 364 -15.99 -5.45 -21.53
C THR A 364 -14.54 -4.99 -21.43
N LYS A 365 -13.76 -5.54 -20.49
CA LYS A 365 -12.33 -5.25 -20.37
C LYS A 365 -11.55 -6.07 -21.38
N GLN A 366 -10.48 -5.51 -21.91
CA GLN A 366 -9.69 -6.12 -22.97
C GLN A 366 -9.12 -7.50 -22.59
N ASN A 367 -8.67 -7.67 -21.34
CA ASN A 367 -8.05 -8.91 -20.87
C ASN A 367 -8.18 -9.05 -19.34
N LEU A 368 -7.58 -10.12 -18.82
CA LEU A 368 -7.28 -10.33 -17.40
C LEU A 368 -5.77 -10.23 -17.15
N GLY A 369 -5.36 -10.24 -15.89
CA GLY A 369 -3.96 -10.27 -15.50
C GLY A 369 -3.70 -10.97 -14.18
N ILE A 370 -2.66 -11.80 -14.14
CA ILE A 370 -2.12 -12.42 -12.92
C ILE A 370 -0.76 -11.77 -12.70
N LYS A 371 -0.68 -10.83 -11.77
CA LYS A 371 0.46 -9.93 -11.61
C LYS A 371 1.29 -10.31 -10.39
N SER A 372 2.61 -10.30 -10.54
CA SER A 372 3.54 -10.35 -9.39
C SER A 372 3.41 -9.08 -8.55
N PRO A 373 3.89 -9.06 -7.29
CA PRO A 373 4.14 -7.78 -6.61
C PRO A 373 5.17 -6.96 -7.40
N LEU A 374 5.31 -5.68 -7.05
CA LEU A 374 6.43 -4.87 -7.52
C LEU A 374 7.73 -5.38 -6.91
N VAL A 375 8.77 -5.43 -7.75
CA VAL A 375 10.07 -6.03 -7.44
C VAL A 375 11.19 -5.17 -8.00
N PHE A 376 12.44 -5.51 -7.69
CA PHE A 376 13.63 -4.97 -8.33
C PHE A 376 14.49 -6.12 -8.84
N TRP A 377 14.17 -6.63 -10.03
CA TRP A 377 14.91 -7.74 -10.62
C TRP A 377 15.91 -7.24 -11.65
N ARG A 378 17.07 -7.89 -11.73
CA ARG A 378 18.06 -7.62 -12.77
C ARG A 378 17.89 -8.62 -13.90
N ALA A 379 17.49 -8.16 -15.07
CA ALA A 379 17.22 -9.02 -16.23
C ALA A 379 18.41 -9.93 -16.57
N ALA A 380 19.63 -9.42 -16.45
CA ALA A 380 20.87 -10.17 -16.68
C ALA A 380 21.07 -11.36 -15.72
N GLU A 381 20.44 -11.34 -14.55
CA GLU A 381 20.48 -12.44 -13.57
C GLU A 381 19.37 -13.47 -13.79
N ILE A 382 18.48 -13.25 -14.76
CA ILE A 382 17.33 -14.10 -15.08
C ILE A 382 17.41 -14.45 -16.57
N PRO A 383 18.38 -15.28 -16.99
CA PRO A 383 18.45 -15.75 -18.39
C PRO A 383 17.31 -16.72 -18.71
N LYS A 384 16.74 -17.36 -17.68
CA LYS A 384 15.62 -18.29 -17.79
C LYS A 384 14.62 -18.04 -16.67
N LEU A 385 13.34 -18.26 -16.97
CA LEU A 385 12.26 -18.31 -16.00
C LEU A 385 11.61 -19.69 -16.04
N TYR A 386 11.36 -20.26 -14.87
CA TYR A 386 10.69 -21.55 -14.71
C TYR A 386 9.33 -21.32 -14.06
N ILE A 387 8.30 -21.87 -14.68
CA ILE A 387 6.91 -21.72 -14.23
C ILE A 387 6.36 -23.13 -14.02
N GLN A 388 6.07 -23.51 -12.78
CA GLN A 388 5.41 -24.77 -12.48
C GLN A 388 3.90 -24.55 -12.49
N ALA A 389 3.25 -25.00 -13.57
CA ALA A 389 1.85 -24.67 -13.83
C ALA A 389 1.09 -25.81 -14.51
N ALA A 390 -0.23 -25.82 -14.32
CA ALA A 390 -1.17 -26.61 -15.09
C ALA A 390 -2.21 -25.69 -15.73
N PHE A 391 -2.46 -25.87 -17.02
CA PHE A 391 -3.47 -25.12 -17.76
C PHE A 391 -4.55 -26.07 -18.21
N GLN A 392 -5.80 -25.78 -17.90
CA GLN A 392 -6.97 -26.46 -18.44
C GLN A 392 -7.70 -25.48 -19.34
N THR A 393 -7.43 -25.54 -20.65
CA THR A 393 -7.91 -24.56 -21.63
C THR A 393 -7.75 -25.11 -23.05
N LYS A 394 -8.43 -24.51 -24.03
CA LYS A 394 -8.16 -24.77 -25.46
C LYS A 394 -7.04 -23.88 -26.03
N ALA A 395 -6.60 -22.86 -25.29
CA ALA A 395 -5.47 -22.04 -25.70
C ALA A 395 -4.18 -22.87 -25.79
N THR A 396 -3.37 -22.57 -26.80
CA THR A 396 -2.08 -23.24 -27.02
C THR A 396 -0.89 -22.41 -26.54
N SER A 397 -1.13 -21.18 -26.10
CA SER A 397 -0.11 -20.29 -25.56
C SER A 397 -0.68 -19.36 -24.49
N VAL A 398 0.16 -19.01 -23.51
CA VAL A 398 -0.08 -17.94 -22.53
C VAL A 398 0.95 -16.83 -22.75
N ARG A 399 0.58 -15.58 -22.50
CA ARG A 399 1.50 -14.44 -22.61
C ARG A 399 2.11 -14.13 -21.25
N LEU A 400 3.43 -14.03 -21.21
CA LEU A 400 4.18 -13.38 -20.14
C LEU A 400 4.53 -11.96 -20.60
N ALA A 401 4.09 -10.96 -19.85
CA ALA A 401 4.46 -9.56 -20.06
C ALA A 401 5.20 -9.00 -18.84
N TRP A 402 5.98 -7.94 -19.01
CA TRP A 402 6.75 -7.34 -17.92
C TRP A 402 6.75 -5.81 -17.94
N ARG A 403 7.00 -5.25 -16.76
CA ARG A 403 7.10 -3.81 -16.50
C ARG A 403 8.55 -3.41 -16.26
N ARG A 404 8.89 -2.18 -16.65
CA ARG A 404 10.16 -1.52 -16.38
C ARG A 404 10.00 -0.29 -15.48
N PRO A 405 11.12 0.25 -14.94
CA PRO A 405 11.09 1.51 -14.20
C PRO A 405 10.47 2.63 -15.04
N GLY A 406 9.69 3.50 -14.38
CA GLY A 406 9.04 4.66 -15.02
C GLY A 406 7.73 4.35 -15.78
N GLU A 407 7.44 3.10 -16.10
CA GLU A 407 6.14 2.72 -16.71
C GLU A 407 5.03 2.76 -15.65
N VAL A 408 3.83 3.25 -15.99
CA VAL A 408 2.71 3.36 -15.02
C VAL A 408 2.02 2.01 -14.75
N ASP A 409 2.02 1.12 -15.73
CA ASP A 409 1.55 -0.27 -15.65
C ASP A 409 2.34 -1.14 -16.65
N ILE A 410 2.08 -2.44 -16.69
CA ILE A 410 2.60 -3.38 -17.70
C ILE A 410 2.00 -3.04 -19.07
N TYR A 411 2.86 -2.92 -20.07
CA TYR A 411 2.45 -2.72 -21.46
C TYR A 411 2.52 -4.04 -22.23
N ASP A 412 1.38 -4.50 -22.77
CA ASP A 412 1.34 -5.65 -23.68
C ASP A 412 1.75 -5.22 -25.10
N ILE A 413 3.05 -5.05 -25.31
CA ILE A 413 3.67 -4.68 -26.59
C ILE A 413 4.80 -5.64 -26.94
N PRO A 414 5.20 -5.79 -28.23
CA PRO A 414 6.20 -6.78 -28.65
C PRO A 414 7.56 -6.72 -27.95
N THR A 415 7.94 -5.57 -27.39
CA THR A 415 9.21 -5.38 -26.65
C THR A 415 9.05 -5.59 -25.14
N ARG A 416 7.89 -6.05 -24.67
CA ARG A 416 7.55 -6.23 -23.26
C ARG A 416 6.80 -7.53 -23.00
N SER A 417 6.77 -8.45 -23.95
CA SER A 417 6.08 -9.71 -23.80
C SER A 417 6.68 -10.85 -24.62
N VAL A 418 6.36 -12.07 -24.20
CA VAL A 418 6.67 -13.31 -24.90
C VAL A 418 5.50 -14.27 -24.73
N ASP A 419 5.15 -14.96 -25.83
CA ASP A 419 4.16 -16.01 -25.80
C ASP A 419 4.83 -17.35 -25.49
N ILE A 420 4.35 -18.00 -24.43
CA ILE A 420 4.84 -19.27 -23.93
C ILE A 420 3.91 -20.37 -24.44
N PRO A 421 4.41 -21.36 -25.21
CA PRO A 421 3.63 -22.53 -25.58
C PRO A 421 3.18 -23.30 -24.34
N ILE A 422 1.90 -23.67 -24.29
CA ILE A 422 1.30 -24.44 -23.17
C ILE A 422 0.56 -25.66 -23.67
N ILE A 423 0.36 -26.63 -22.76
CA ILE A 423 -0.52 -27.78 -23.00
C ILE A 423 -1.74 -27.63 -22.08
N GLY A 424 -2.92 -27.56 -22.68
CA GLY A 424 -4.19 -27.25 -22.02
C GLY A 424 -4.94 -28.43 -21.38
N ASP A 425 -4.25 -29.49 -21.00
CA ASP A 425 -4.83 -30.75 -20.51
C ASP A 425 -5.01 -30.83 -18.97
N GLY A 426 -4.72 -29.75 -18.26
CA GLY A 426 -4.84 -29.67 -16.81
C GLY A 426 -3.72 -30.35 -16.01
N GLN A 427 -2.66 -30.86 -16.67
CA GLN A 427 -1.53 -31.49 -16.00
C GLN A 427 -0.41 -30.48 -15.66
N PHE A 428 0.19 -30.64 -14.49
CA PHE A 428 1.32 -29.82 -14.05
C PHE A 428 2.58 -30.11 -14.88
N ARG A 429 3.23 -29.03 -15.31
CA ARG A 429 4.50 -29.04 -16.03
C ARG A 429 5.38 -27.91 -15.53
N THR A 430 6.68 -28.04 -15.77
CA THR A 430 7.62 -26.93 -15.66
C THR A 430 7.84 -26.35 -17.04
N TYR A 431 7.30 -25.16 -17.28
CA TYR A 431 7.56 -24.39 -18.49
C TYR A 431 8.86 -23.62 -18.29
N GLU A 432 9.84 -23.88 -19.15
CA GLU A 432 11.10 -23.13 -19.20
C GLU A 432 10.99 -22.06 -20.28
N VAL A 433 11.17 -20.80 -19.88
CA VAL A 433 11.13 -19.64 -20.78
C VAL A 433 12.54 -19.08 -20.90
N ASN A 434 13.09 -19.06 -22.12
CA ASN A 434 14.34 -18.37 -22.37
C ASN A 434 14.08 -16.86 -22.41
N MET A 435 14.63 -16.15 -21.43
CA MET A 435 14.47 -14.70 -21.31
C MET A 435 15.64 -13.95 -21.94
N GLN A 436 16.80 -14.60 -22.07
CA GLN A 436 18.00 -13.98 -22.60
C GLN A 436 17.81 -13.57 -24.07
N GLY A 437 18.10 -12.29 -24.34
CA GLY A 437 18.00 -11.73 -25.70
C GLY A 437 16.58 -11.38 -26.14
N LEU A 438 15.57 -11.58 -25.29
CA LEU A 438 14.22 -11.10 -25.59
C LEU A 438 14.22 -9.56 -25.66
N PRO A 439 13.60 -8.96 -26.69
CA PRO A 439 13.53 -7.51 -26.82
C PRO A 439 12.94 -6.88 -25.56
N GLY A 440 13.69 -5.98 -24.92
CA GLY A 440 13.25 -5.25 -23.74
C GLY A 440 13.30 -6.02 -22.41
N TRP A 441 13.82 -7.25 -22.39
CA TRP A 441 14.26 -7.93 -21.17
C TRP A 441 15.71 -7.55 -20.85
N ASP A 442 15.90 -6.29 -20.45
CA ASP A 442 17.19 -5.69 -20.12
C ASP A 442 17.06 -4.77 -18.89
N GLY A 443 18.20 -4.47 -18.26
CA GLY A 443 18.24 -3.59 -17.08
C GLY A 443 17.42 -4.12 -15.91
N VAL A 444 16.55 -3.26 -15.38
CA VAL A 444 15.66 -3.58 -14.24
C VAL A 444 14.28 -3.98 -14.74
N ILE A 445 13.75 -5.06 -14.17
CA ILE A 445 12.37 -5.51 -14.34
C ILE A 445 11.64 -5.29 -13.01
N THR A 446 10.49 -4.62 -13.08
CA THR A 446 9.76 -4.18 -11.88
C THR A 446 8.50 -5.00 -11.60
N GLN A 447 8.00 -5.75 -12.58
CA GLN A 447 6.82 -6.60 -12.42
C GLN A 447 6.71 -7.58 -13.59
N ILE A 448 6.04 -8.71 -13.39
CA ILE A 448 5.60 -9.61 -14.46
C ILE A 448 4.10 -9.89 -14.36
N GLN A 449 3.49 -10.27 -15.49
CA GLN A 449 2.09 -10.67 -15.58
C GLN A 449 1.89 -11.84 -16.54
N PHE A 450 0.98 -12.75 -16.17
CA PHE A 450 0.39 -13.71 -17.10
C PHE A 450 -0.97 -13.22 -17.61
N MET A 451 -1.23 -13.42 -18.89
CA MET A 451 -2.49 -13.09 -19.57
C MET A 451 -2.69 -13.93 -20.83
N TYR A 452 -3.84 -13.83 -21.50
CA TYR A 452 -4.00 -14.40 -22.83
C TYR A 452 -3.33 -13.52 -23.89
N PRO A 453 -2.62 -14.11 -24.87
CA PRO A 453 -2.38 -13.45 -26.14
C PRO A 453 -3.73 -13.07 -26.80
N ALA A 454 -3.78 -11.94 -27.52
CA ALA A 454 -5.02 -11.44 -28.10
C ALA A 454 -5.76 -12.46 -29.00
N ASN A 455 -5.02 -13.31 -29.72
CA ASN A 455 -5.55 -14.36 -30.58
C ASN A 455 -5.93 -15.67 -29.86
N GLN A 456 -5.82 -15.72 -28.53
CA GLN A 456 -6.16 -16.90 -27.70
C GLN A 456 -7.31 -16.62 -26.72
N ILE A 457 -7.71 -15.36 -26.56
CA ILE A 457 -8.67 -14.93 -25.53
C ILE A 457 -10.04 -15.61 -25.66
N GLN A 458 -10.44 -15.99 -26.88
CA GLN A 458 -11.69 -16.71 -27.13
C GLN A 458 -11.78 -18.07 -26.42
N PHE A 459 -10.66 -18.61 -25.94
CA PHE A 459 -10.60 -19.87 -25.20
C PHE A 459 -10.76 -19.71 -23.69
N GLU A 460 -10.97 -18.50 -23.18
CA GLU A 460 -10.98 -18.23 -21.75
C GLU A 460 -12.15 -18.90 -20.98
N LYS A 461 -13.31 -19.09 -21.64
CA LYS A 461 -14.53 -19.56 -20.96
C LYS A 461 -14.33 -20.94 -20.34
N GLY A 462 -14.45 -21.01 -19.01
CA GLY A 462 -14.29 -22.21 -18.20
C GLY A 462 -12.84 -22.64 -17.99
N SER A 463 -11.86 -21.83 -18.42
CA SER A 463 -10.45 -22.17 -18.31
C SER A 463 -9.91 -22.01 -16.89
N VAL A 464 -8.96 -22.86 -16.52
CA VAL A 464 -8.31 -22.84 -15.21
C VAL A 464 -6.79 -22.80 -15.38
N PHE A 465 -6.13 -21.95 -14.59
CA PHE A 465 -4.68 -21.86 -14.48
C PHE A 465 -4.29 -22.15 -13.03
N ARG A 466 -3.61 -23.28 -12.81
CA ARG A 466 -3.08 -23.66 -11.50
C ARG A 466 -1.58 -23.36 -11.48
N LEU A 467 -1.12 -22.56 -10.53
CA LEU A 467 0.26 -22.07 -10.44
C LEU A 467 0.88 -22.48 -9.11
N ARG A 468 1.99 -23.22 -9.15
CA ARG A 468 2.74 -23.65 -7.95
C ARG A 468 3.95 -22.78 -7.68
N SER A 469 4.68 -22.40 -8.73
CA SER A 469 5.89 -21.60 -8.58
C SER A 469 6.22 -20.76 -9.80
N VAL A 470 6.96 -19.68 -9.56
CA VAL A 470 7.64 -18.86 -10.57
C VAL A 470 9.04 -18.54 -10.06
N SER A 471 10.09 -19.06 -10.71
CA SER A 471 11.46 -18.96 -10.21
C SER A 471 12.50 -18.76 -11.32
N ALA A 472 13.63 -18.13 -10.99
CA ALA A 472 14.79 -18.03 -11.90
C ALA A 472 15.66 -19.30 -11.92
N THR A 473 15.48 -20.18 -10.92
CA THR A 473 16.15 -21.48 -10.82
C THR A 473 15.16 -22.60 -11.01
N ARG A 474 15.55 -23.64 -11.74
CA ARG A 474 14.72 -24.84 -11.88
C ARG A 474 14.59 -25.51 -10.51
N THR A 475 13.38 -25.53 -9.96
CA THR A 475 13.08 -26.33 -8.77
C THR A 475 12.80 -27.76 -9.21
N ASN A 476 13.45 -28.73 -8.55
CA ASN A 476 13.06 -30.13 -8.68
C ASN A 476 11.71 -30.26 -7.97
N GLY A 477 10.66 -30.51 -8.77
CA GLY A 477 9.30 -30.72 -8.27
C GLY A 477 9.13 -32.09 -7.65
#